data_AF-A0A6I2M8X8-F1
#
_entry.id   AF-A0A6I2M8X8-F1
#
_cell.length_a   1.000
_cell.length_b   1.000
_cell.length_c   1.000
_cell.angle_alpha   90.00
_cell.angle_beta   90.00
_cell.angle_gamma   90.00
#
_symmetry.space_group_name_H-M   'P 1'
#
loop_
_entity.id
_entity.type
_entity.pdbx_description
1 polymer ?
#
loop_
_entity_poly.entity_id
_entity_poly.type
_entity_poly.pdbx_seq_one_letter_code
_entity_poly.pdbx_strand_id
1 'polypeptide(L)'
;MSILTGFSMPLVIDLSSGNVPFTVRAEANDPQGVRQVVVWLDREITDNIGTFELIGLFGYGDSWADGASSEERTLFSVNPSGRVDILRVDIKDYSGNVTSYNTDALRTEGFMTGFDIVGTAPVEIEGAHARMSVSDVIRVREGTSQTIDLSFLNLTRNFANWEYSASVAGGTANADDLNPSSGSGSFWLDSTSPTSRHESITISAARDDLAEGTETGFLTVTLNSGLTFEDGGTMKVVRIEIFDDNQTIGGPGNDVLRGTSAAEILEGRRGNDTYFVTLGDRVVEAPGGGKDTIHSDHTRGLEADVENLTLTGTGNINGTGNDLANRINGNAGNNLLDGGFGADTLNGGAGDDIYIVDNVGDQVNEGRNGGTDLVRASVSYALTANVENLTLTGTGNINGTGNDLANRINGNAGNNLLDGGLGVDTLNGGAGDDIYIVDNVGDQVNEGHNGGTDLVRASVSYALTANVENLTLTGTGNINGTGNGLANRINGNAGNNLLDGGFGADTLNGGAGDDIYIVDNVGDRVNDGHDGGTDLVRASVSYAL
;
A
#
# COMPACT_ATOMS: atom_id res chain seq x y z
N MET A 1 -59.91 11.94 22.20
CA MET A 1 -59.47 10.54 22.05
C MET A 1 -57.98 10.60 22.15
N SER A 2 -57.42 9.90 23.12
CA SER A 2 -56.01 10.02 23.43
C SER A 2 -55.19 9.38 22.33
N ILE A 3 -54.09 10.02 21.94
CA ILE A 3 -53.19 9.55 20.88
C ILE A 3 -51.83 9.30 21.51
N LEU A 4 -51.28 8.10 21.32
CA LEU A 4 -49.87 7.80 21.63
C LEU A 4 -49.00 8.43 20.55
N THR A 5 -48.09 9.31 20.93
CA THR A 5 -47.18 10.01 19.99
C THR A 5 -45.72 9.62 20.18
N GLY A 6 -45.38 9.01 21.30
CA GLY A 6 -44.04 8.52 21.62
C GLY A 6 -44.12 7.41 22.66
N PHE A 7 -43.32 6.37 22.48
CA PHE A 7 -43.17 5.32 23.49
C PHE A 7 -41.80 4.67 23.34
N SER A 8 -41.02 4.65 24.42
CA SER A 8 -39.68 4.06 24.42
C SER A 8 -39.27 3.52 25.78
N MET A 9 -38.48 2.46 25.73
CA MET A 9 -37.69 1.90 26.82
C MET A 9 -36.48 1.19 26.19
N PRO A 10 -35.45 0.81 26.96
CA PRO A 10 -34.32 0.07 26.41
C PRO A 10 -34.80 -1.20 25.68
N LEU A 11 -34.30 -1.42 24.46
CA LEU A 11 -34.58 -2.64 23.69
C LEU A 11 -33.94 -3.87 24.33
N VAL A 12 -32.86 -3.67 25.10
CA VAL A 12 -32.16 -4.69 25.85
C VAL A 12 -31.88 -4.17 27.26
N ILE A 13 -32.20 -4.94 28.29
CA ILE A 13 -31.87 -4.68 29.68
C ILE A 13 -30.93 -5.79 30.16
N ASP A 14 -29.67 -5.43 30.37
CA ASP A 14 -28.62 -6.38 30.73
C ASP A 14 -28.41 -6.48 32.24
N LEU A 15 -29.01 -7.49 32.84
CA LEU A 15 -28.90 -7.85 34.25
C LEU A 15 -27.66 -8.74 34.55
N SER A 16 -26.75 -8.95 33.59
CA SER A 16 -25.56 -9.79 33.78
C SER A 16 -24.57 -9.25 34.84
N SER A 17 -24.77 -8.01 35.30
CA SER A 17 -23.96 -7.38 36.36
C SER A 17 -24.75 -7.09 37.64
N GLY A 18 -26.01 -7.53 37.72
CA GLY A 18 -26.90 -7.30 38.86
C GLY A 18 -28.17 -6.55 38.48
N ASN A 19 -28.77 -5.86 39.44
CA ASN A 19 -30.01 -5.10 39.21
C ASN A 19 -29.71 -3.85 38.37
N VAL A 20 -30.51 -3.60 37.34
CA VAL A 20 -30.28 -2.49 36.39
C VAL A 20 -31.42 -1.49 36.38
N PRO A 21 -31.12 -0.17 36.49
CA PRO A 21 -32.12 0.85 36.26
C PRO A 21 -32.46 0.95 34.77
N PHE A 22 -33.74 1.12 34.47
CA PHE A 22 -34.21 1.44 33.13
C PHE A 22 -35.28 2.53 33.21
N THR A 23 -35.41 3.30 32.13
CA THR A 23 -36.43 4.35 32.03
C THR A 23 -37.47 3.94 31.00
N VAL A 24 -38.75 4.00 31.38
CA VAL A 24 -39.87 3.96 30.44
C VAL A 24 -40.33 5.38 30.19
N ARG A 25 -40.51 5.73 28.92
CA ARG A 25 -40.98 7.04 28.47
C ARG A 25 -42.19 6.86 27.58
N ALA A 26 -43.20 7.70 27.78
CA ALA A 26 -44.35 7.77 26.90
C ALA A 26 -44.75 9.22 26.67
N GLU A 27 -45.16 9.52 25.46
CA GLU A 27 -45.74 10.78 25.02
C GLU A 27 -47.14 10.50 24.48
N ALA A 28 -48.10 11.24 25.00
CA ALA A 28 -49.50 11.09 24.63
C ALA A 28 -50.21 12.43 24.67
N ASN A 29 -51.12 12.63 23.71
CA ASN A 29 -51.92 13.84 23.60
C ASN A 29 -53.40 13.52 23.78
N ASP A 30 -54.06 14.22 24.70
CA ASP A 30 -55.52 14.24 24.81
C ASP A 30 -56.00 15.67 25.17
N PRO A 31 -57.06 16.20 24.52
CA PRO A 31 -57.63 17.51 24.85
C PRO A 31 -58.09 17.67 26.31
N GLN A 32 -58.37 16.57 27.02
CA GLN A 32 -58.75 16.55 28.43
C GLN A 32 -57.56 16.28 29.37
N GLY A 33 -56.35 16.18 28.82
CA GLY A 33 -55.12 15.84 29.53
C GLY A 33 -54.97 14.34 29.78
N VAL A 34 -53.72 13.88 29.81
CA VAL A 34 -53.37 12.48 30.10
C VAL A 34 -53.22 12.31 31.61
N ARG A 35 -53.84 11.27 32.16
CA ARG A 35 -53.75 10.92 33.58
C ARG A 35 -52.69 9.85 33.85
N GLN A 36 -52.66 8.80 33.03
CA GLN A 36 -51.69 7.72 33.15
C GLN A 36 -51.56 6.94 31.83
N VAL A 37 -50.43 6.28 31.66
CA VAL A 37 -50.20 5.26 30.63
C VAL A 37 -49.81 3.94 31.30
N VAL A 38 -50.36 2.82 30.86
CA VAL A 38 -50.06 1.48 31.39
C VAL A 38 -49.63 0.55 30.27
N VAL A 39 -48.43 -0.02 30.40
CA VAL A 39 -47.87 -1.01 29.47
C VAL A 39 -48.13 -2.39 30.05
N TRP A 40 -48.82 -3.26 29.30
CA TRP A 40 -49.11 -4.64 29.70
C TRP A 40 -48.16 -5.61 29.00
N LEU A 41 -47.63 -6.57 29.76
CA LEU A 41 -46.59 -7.50 29.35
C LEU A 41 -47.13 -8.92 29.26
N ASP A 42 -46.45 -9.78 28.50
CA ASP A 42 -46.77 -11.19 28.32
C ASP A 42 -46.38 -12.08 29.52
N ARG A 43 -45.54 -11.56 30.41
CA ARG A 43 -45.11 -12.22 31.65
C ARG A 43 -44.88 -11.22 32.78
N GLU A 44 -44.84 -11.76 34.00
CA GLU A 44 -44.49 -10.97 35.18
C GLU A 44 -43.01 -10.55 35.13
N ILE A 45 -42.76 -9.29 35.48
CA ILE A 45 -41.41 -8.78 35.74
C ILE A 45 -41.32 -8.31 37.19
N THR A 46 -40.15 -8.53 37.80
CA THR A 46 -39.86 -8.12 39.18
C THR A 46 -38.99 -6.88 39.18
N ASP A 47 -39.52 -5.78 39.69
CA ASP A 47 -38.83 -4.50 39.85
C ASP A 47 -38.85 -4.00 41.32
N ASN A 48 -38.41 -2.77 41.53
CA ASN A 48 -38.38 -2.12 42.84
C ASN A 48 -39.77 -1.75 43.43
N ILE A 49 -40.85 -2.00 42.71
CA ILE A 49 -42.24 -1.75 43.14
C ILE A 49 -42.97 -3.08 43.38
N GLY A 50 -42.58 -4.17 42.69
CA GLY A 50 -43.05 -5.52 42.96
C GLY A 50 -42.93 -6.43 41.74
N THR A 51 -43.72 -7.50 41.73
CA THR A 51 -43.78 -8.46 40.62
C THR A 51 -45.13 -8.33 39.94
N PHE A 52 -45.14 -7.87 38.68
CA PHE A 52 -46.38 -7.56 37.96
C PHE A 52 -46.24 -7.81 36.45
N GLU A 53 -47.36 -8.07 35.78
CA GLU A 53 -47.48 -8.13 34.30
C GLU A 53 -47.68 -6.75 33.64
N LEU A 54 -47.32 -5.67 34.33
CA LEU A 54 -47.52 -4.31 33.84
C LEU A 54 -46.45 -3.32 34.33
N ILE A 55 -46.25 -2.26 33.55
CA ILE A 55 -45.49 -1.06 33.92
C ILE A 55 -46.39 0.15 33.75
N GLY A 56 -46.69 0.84 34.86
CA GLY A 56 -47.51 2.06 34.83
C GLY A 56 -46.69 3.34 34.92
N LEU A 57 -46.98 4.31 34.05
CA LEU A 57 -46.57 5.71 34.15
C LEU A 57 -47.73 6.52 34.73
N PHE A 58 -47.75 6.66 36.05
CA PHE A 58 -48.85 7.27 36.81
C PHE A 58 -48.62 8.76 37.09
N GLY A 59 -47.49 9.31 36.65
CA GLY A 59 -47.15 10.71 36.80
C GLY A 59 -46.75 11.08 38.23
N TYR A 60 -46.27 10.12 39.03
CA TYR A 60 -45.85 10.37 40.41
C TYR A 60 -44.49 11.10 40.50
N GLY A 61 -43.60 10.89 39.53
CA GLY A 61 -42.28 11.53 39.45
C GLY A 61 -42.15 12.62 38.39
N ASP A 62 -43.03 12.63 37.38
CA ASP A 62 -43.01 13.53 36.22
C ASP A 62 -44.44 13.69 35.67
N SER A 63 -44.98 14.91 35.69
CA SER A 63 -46.39 15.15 35.37
C SER A 63 -46.63 15.17 33.86
N TRP A 64 -47.77 14.63 33.41
CA TRP A 64 -48.24 14.66 32.01
C TRP A 64 -48.60 16.05 31.44
N ALA A 65 -48.17 17.15 32.08
CA ALA A 65 -48.59 18.52 31.74
C ALA A 65 -48.07 19.01 30.38
N ASP A 66 -46.93 18.49 29.94
CA ASP A 66 -46.31 18.76 28.63
C ASP A 66 -46.63 17.67 27.58
N GLY A 67 -47.49 16.71 27.93
CA GLY A 67 -47.84 15.58 27.07
C GLY A 67 -46.84 14.41 27.13
N ALA A 68 -45.82 14.48 27.98
CA ALA A 68 -44.85 13.41 28.20
C ALA A 68 -44.82 12.99 29.67
N SER A 69 -44.37 11.77 29.92
CA SER A 69 -43.97 11.33 31.26
C SER A 69 -42.89 10.27 31.14
N SER A 70 -41.98 10.27 32.11
CA SER A 70 -40.96 9.25 32.23
C SER A 70 -40.87 8.72 33.66
N GLU A 71 -40.70 7.41 33.78
CA GLU A 71 -40.50 6.76 35.07
C GLU A 71 -39.27 5.85 35.02
N GLU A 72 -38.39 6.02 35.99
CA GLU A 72 -37.26 5.12 36.22
C GLU A 72 -37.71 3.95 37.11
N ARG A 73 -37.30 2.76 36.73
CA ARG A 73 -37.52 1.50 37.44
C ARG A 73 -36.19 0.79 37.60
N THR A 74 -36.04 0.00 38.64
CA THR A 74 -34.90 -0.90 38.79
C THR A 74 -35.37 -2.33 38.60
N LEU A 75 -34.99 -2.94 37.47
CA LEU A 75 -35.30 -4.33 37.18
C LEU A 75 -34.32 -5.22 37.96
N PHE A 76 -34.85 -6.20 38.69
CA PHE A 76 -34.02 -7.08 39.52
C PHE A 76 -33.41 -8.22 38.70
N SER A 77 -32.19 -8.61 39.05
CA SER A 77 -31.41 -9.71 38.42
C SER A 77 -32.07 -11.08 38.45
N VAL A 78 -33.18 -11.23 39.18
CA VAL A 78 -33.99 -12.45 39.24
C VAL A 78 -34.89 -12.64 38.01
N ASN A 79 -35.05 -11.63 37.16
CA ASN A 79 -35.86 -11.78 35.95
C ASN A 79 -35.14 -12.68 34.93
N PRO A 80 -35.83 -13.67 34.35
CA PRO A 80 -35.24 -14.58 33.40
C PRO A 80 -34.90 -13.86 32.09
N SER A 81 -33.84 -14.34 31.42
CA SER A 81 -33.49 -13.86 30.09
C SER A 81 -34.62 -14.07 29.07
N GLY A 82 -34.50 -13.38 27.95
CA GLY A 82 -35.37 -13.53 26.80
C GLY A 82 -36.30 -12.35 26.59
N ARG A 83 -37.01 -12.42 25.46
CA ARG A 83 -37.96 -11.42 25.00
C ARG A 83 -39.13 -11.29 25.99
N VAL A 84 -39.50 -10.05 26.28
CA VAL A 84 -40.74 -9.66 26.95
C VAL A 84 -41.59 -8.93 25.91
N ASP A 85 -42.76 -9.47 25.61
CA ASP A 85 -43.67 -8.89 24.63
C ASP A 85 -44.67 -7.94 25.29
N ILE A 86 -44.98 -6.84 24.61
CA ILE A 86 -45.97 -5.86 25.02
C ILE A 86 -47.30 -6.25 24.39
N LEU A 87 -48.25 -6.67 25.24
CA LEU A 87 -49.57 -7.08 24.82
C LEU A 87 -50.43 -5.88 24.43
N ARG A 88 -50.36 -4.80 25.20
CA ARG A 88 -51.00 -3.51 24.88
C ARG A 88 -50.47 -2.35 25.71
N VAL A 89 -50.73 -1.13 25.23
CA VAL A 89 -50.54 0.13 25.96
C VAL A 89 -51.88 0.83 26.13
N ASP A 90 -52.27 1.13 27.36
CA ASP A 90 -53.53 1.80 27.72
C ASP A 90 -53.26 3.25 28.17
N ILE A 91 -53.87 4.23 27.52
CA ILE A 91 -53.84 5.65 27.89
C ILE A 91 -55.16 6.00 28.56
N LYS A 92 -55.12 6.57 29.76
CA LYS A 92 -56.31 7.04 30.47
C LYS A 92 -56.31 8.55 30.63
N ASP A 93 -57.42 9.19 30.30
CA ASP A 93 -57.61 10.64 30.47
C ASP A 93 -58.20 11.01 31.87
N TYR A 94 -58.28 12.30 32.18
CA TYR A 94 -58.88 12.79 33.43
C TYR A 94 -60.41 12.60 33.51
N SER A 95 -61.07 12.39 32.37
CA SER A 95 -62.49 12.05 32.29
C SER A 95 -62.76 10.55 32.52
N GLY A 96 -61.70 9.73 32.62
CA GLY A 96 -61.76 8.30 32.86
C GLY A 96 -61.86 7.44 31.59
N ASN A 97 -61.81 8.03 30.39
CA ASN A 97 -61.80 7.29 29.14
C ASN A 97 -60.45 6.59 28.95
N VAL A 98 -60.45 5.43 28.30
CA VAL A 98 -59.24 4.65 28.01
C VAL A 98 -59.13 4.41 26.50
N THR A 99 -57.99 4.76 25.92
CA THR A 99 -57.58 4.35 24.57
C THR A 99 -56.54 3.24 24.69
N SER A 100 -56.73 2.12 24.01
CA SER A 100 -55.81 0.97 24.04
C SER A 100 -55.16 0.73 22.69
N TYR A 101 -53.84 0.53 22.69
CA TYR A 101 -53.04 0.12 21.54
C TYR A 101 -52.57 -1.31 21.76
N ASN A 102 -53.14 -2.28 21.05
CA ASN A 102 -52.64 -3.65 21.08
C ASN A 102 -51.31 -3.78 20.30
N THR A 103 -50.65 -4.92 20.40
CA THR A 103 -49.35 -5.16 19.74
C THR A 103 -49.35 -4.83 18.24
N ASP A 104 -50.42 -5.16 17.51
CA ASP A 104 -50.52 -4.86 16.06
C ASP A 104 -50.67 -3.36 15.77
N ALA A 105 -51.43 -2.64 16.59
CA ALA A 105 -51.54 -1.19 16.51
C ALA A 105 -50.21 -0.51 16.82
N LEU A 106 -49.50 -0.95 17.87
CA LEU A 106 -48.16 -0.44 18.20
C LEU A 106 -47.17 -0.64 17.05
N ARG A 107 -47.18 -1.83 16.43
CA ARG A 107 -46.33 -2.15 15.28
C ARG A 107 -46.63 -1.27 14.07
N THR A 108 -47.91 -1.02 13.80
CA THR A 108 -48.35 -0.18 12.67
C THR A 108 -47.87 1.26 12.83
N GLU A 109 -47.86 1.77 14.06
CA GLU A 109 -47.41 3.11 14.41
C GLU A 109 -45.88 3.20 14.64
N GLY A 110 -45.14 2.11 14.39
CA GLY A 110 -43.68 2.08 14.52
C GLY A 110 -43.15 2.09 15.95
N PHE A 111 -44.01 1.83 16.94
CA PHE A 111 -43.60 1.71 18.33
C PHE A 111 -43.04 0.33 18.65
N MET A 112 -42.22 0.25 19.69
CA MET A 112 -41.69 -1.02 20.17
C MET A 112 -42.81 -1.94 20.66
N THR A 113 -42.64 -3.23 20.39
CA THR A 113 -43.60 -4.30 20.73
C THR A 113 -43.07 -5.24 21.80
N GLY A 114 -41.87 -4.97 22.33
CA GLY A 114 -41.21 -5.77 23.34
C GLY A 114 -39.78 -5.30 23.58
N PHE A 115 -39.12 -5.91 24.55
CA PHE A 115 -37.73 -5.68 24.93
C PHE A 115 -37.09 -6.99 25.42
N ASP A 116 -35.77 -7.09 25.37
CA ASP A 116 -35.04 -8.29 25.77
C ASP A 116 -34.41 -8.09 27.14
N ILE A 117 -34.43 -9.15 27.97
CA ILE A 117 -33.69 -9.21 29.23
C ILE A 117 -32.49 -10.15 29.03
N VAL A 118 -31.31 -9.73 29.49
CA VAL A 118 -30.10 -10.57 29.56
C VAL A 118 -29.79 -10.83 31.03
N GLY A 119 -30.03 -12.03 31.54
CA GLY A 119 -29.89 -12.39 32.97
C GLY A 119 -28.49 -12.91 33.36
N THR A 120 -28.23 -13.02 34.66
CA THR A 120 -27.00 -13.63 35.23
C THR A 120 -27.17 -15.01 35.86
N ALA A 121 -28.40 -15.44 36.17
CA ALA A 121 -28.58 -16.63 36.98
C ALA A 121 -28.61 -17.89 36.09
N PRO A 122 -27.65 -18.83 36.23
CA PRO A 122 -27.94 -20.20 35.84
C PRO A 122 -29.03 -20.67 36.80
N VAL A 123 -30.24 -20.82 36.28
CA VAL A 123 -31.24 -21.63 36.96
C VAL A 123 -30.60 -23.01 37.08
N GLU A 124 -30.58 -23.64 38.26
CA GLU A 124 -30.35 -25.09 38.30
C GLU A 124 -31.49 -25.71 37.48
N ILE A 125 -31.25 -25.96 36.20
CA ILE A 125 -32.27 -26.53 35.33
C ILE A 125 -32.35 -28.00 35.68
N GLU A 126 -33.31 -28.33 36.55
CA GLU A 126 -33.81 -29.69 36.78
C GLU A 126 -34.55 -30.17 35.52
N GLY A 127 -33.84 -30.31 34.40
CA GLY A 127 -34.44 -30.62 33.11
C GLY A 127 -33.47 -30.59 31.94
N ALA A 128 -33.97 -31.11 30.81
CA ALA A 128 -33.26 -31.05 29.54
C ALA A 128 -33.08 -29.60 29.08
N HIS A 129 -31.85 -29.22 28.74
CA HIS A 129 -31.53 -27.86 28.31
C HIS A 129 -30.45 -27.89 27.22
N ALA A 130 -30.25 -26.76 26.55
CA ALA A 130 -29.17 -26.57 25.59
C ALA A 130 -28.15 -25.54 26.06
N ARG A 131 -26.89 -25.74 25.67
CA ARG A 131 -25.77 -24.80 25.84
C ARG A 131 -25.12 -24.56 24.49
N MET A 132 -24.82 -23.31 24.17
CA MET A 132 -24.00 -22.96 23.02
C MET A 132 -22.52 -22.86 23.43
N SER A 133 -21.60 -23.24 22.55
CA SER A 133 -20.15 -23.06 22.78
C SER A 133 -19.73 -21.59 22.85
N VAL A 134 -20.61 -20.68 22.44
CA VAL A 134 -20.42 -19.22 22.50
C VAL A 134 -21.49 -18.58 23.38
N SER A 135 -21.08 -17.61 24.18
CA SER A 135 -21.98 -16.90 25.10
C SER A 135 -22.56 -15.64 24.47
N ASP A 136 -21.70 -14.77 23.89
CA ASP A 136 -22.09 -13.38 23.57
C ASP A 136 -21.73 -12.93 22.14
N VAL A 137 -20.56 -13.35 21.63
CA VAL A 137 -20.04 -12.91 20.33
C VAL A 137 -19.39 -14.07 19.58
N ILE A 138 -19.69 -14.17 18.29
CA ILE A 138 -19.01 -15.01 17.30
C ILE A 138 -18.08 -14.10 16.52
N ARG A 139 -16.80 -14.48 16.39
CA ARG A 139 -15.82 -13.75 15.58
C ARG A 139 -15.44 -14.60 14.39
N VAL A 140 -15.63 -14.08 13.19
CA VAL A 140 -15.29 -14.77 11.94
C VAL A 140 -14.52 -13.80 11.05
N ARG A 141 -13.47 -14.29 10.40
CA ARG A 141 -12.75 -13.53 9.38
C ARG A 141 -13.38 -13.80 8.02
N GLU A 142 -13.36 -12.82 7.13
CA GLU A 142 -13.81 -13.00 5.76
C GLU A 142 -13.14 -14.20 5.08
N GLY A 143 -13.90 -14.86 4.20
CA GLY A 143 -13.49 -16.10 3.55
C GLY A 143 -13.32 -17.31 4.48
N THR A 144 -13.65 -17.19 5.78
CA THR A 144 -13.56 -18.29 6.75
C THR A 144 -14.92 -18.68 7.33
N SER A 145 -14.95 -19.83 8.01
CA SER A 145 -16.13 -20.33 8.72
C SER A 145 -15.81 -20.63 10.17
N GLN A 146 -16.78 -20.37 11.05
CA GLN A 146 -16.74 -20.71 12.47
C GLN A 146 -17.82 -21.75 12.77
N THR A 147 -17.43 -22.84 13.42
CA THR A 147 -18.36 -23.86 13.94
C THR A 147 -18.75 -23.54 15.38
N ILE A 148 -20.04 -23.67 15.67
CA ILE A 148 -20.67 -23.42 16.97
C ILE A 148 -21.35 -24.71 17.41
N ASP A 149 -21.01 -25.21 18.59
CA ASP A 149 -21.60 -26.43 19.13
C ASP A 149 -22.84 -26.09 19.97
N LEU A 150 -23.95 -26.74 19.64
CA LEU A 150 -25.17 -26.77 20.42
C LEU A 150 -25.21 -28.09 21.21
N SER A 151 -24.92 -28.00 22.50
CA SER A 151 -24.85 -29.12 23.43
C SER A 151 -26.16 -29.26 24.18
N PHE A 152 -26.89 -30.34 23.96
CA PHE A 152 -28.09 -30.69 24.70
C PHE A 152 -27.69 -31.57 25.90
N LEU A 153 -28.11 -31.18 27.09
CA LEU A 153 -27.71 -31.76 28.37
C LEU A 153 -28.93 -32.23 29.16
N ASN A 154 -28.70 -33.13 30.13
CA ASN A 154 -29.74 -33.69 31.02
C ASN A 154 -30.95 -34.33 30.30
N LEU A 155 -30.72 -34.93 29.13
CA LEU A 155 -31.77 -35.52 28.31
C LEU A 155 -32.21 -36.86 28.90
N THR A 156 -33.48 -36.98 29.30
CA THR A 156 -34.13 -38.23 29.73
C THR A 156 -35.51 -38.31 29.07
N ARG A 157 -35.78 -39.35 28.27
CA ARG A 157 -37.03 -39.50 27.47
C ARG A 157 -37.51 -38.18 26.84
N ASN A 158 -36.66 -37.56 26.02
CA ASN A 158 -36.87 -36.21 25.55
C ASN A 158 -36.94 -36.15 24.01
N PHE A 159 -37.83 -35.29 23.51
CA PHE A 159 -37.84 -34.85 22.13
C PHE A 159 -37.28 -33.44 22.06
N ALA A 160 -36.24 -33.26 21.26
CA ALA A 160 -35.63 -31.97 21.03
C ALA A 160 -35.86 -31.57 19.58
N ASN A 161 -36.26 -30.32 19.36
CA ASN A 161 -36.21 -29.69 18.07
C ASN A 161 -35.83 -28.21 18.22
N TRP A 162 -35.14 -27.67 17.22
CA TRP A 162 -34.66 -26.31 17.22
C TRP A 162 -34.56 -25.79 15.79
N GLU A 163 -34.52 -24.48 15.68
CA GLU A 163 -34.31 -23.75 14.44
C GLU A 163 -33.23 -22.70 14.67
N TYR A 164 -32.47 -22.38 13.63
CA TYR A 164 -31.51 -21.29 13.68
C TYR A 164 -31.53 -20.47 12.38
N SER A 165 -31.16 -19.20 12.49
CA SER A 165 -30.99 -18.30 11.35
C SER A 165 -29.89 -17.28 11.63
N ALA A 166 -28.88 -17.22 10.76
CA ALA A 166 -27.94 -16.12 10.66
C ALA A 166 -28.52 -15.04 9.74
N SER A 167 -28.54 -13.81 10.21
CA SER A 167 -29.15 -12.66 9.54
C SER A 167 -28.28 -11.42 9.73
N VAL A 168 -28.28 -10.56 8.73
CA VAL A 168 -27.64 -9.23 8.80
C VAL A 168 -28.62 -8.12 9.18
N ALA A 169 -29.92 -8.44 9.27
CA ALA A 169 -30.94 -7.47 9.65
C ALA A 169 -30.69 -6.92 11.07
N GLY A 170 -30.65 -5.60 11.18
CA GLY A 170 -30.35 -4.90 12.44
C GLY A 170 -28.86 -4.72 12.73
N GLY A 171 -27.99 -5.24 11.86
CA GLY A 171 -26.53 -5.08 11.92
C GLY A 171 -26.01 -4.05 10.93
N THR A 172 -24.69 -4.01 10.76
CA THR A 172 -24.02 -3.17 9.75
C THR A 172 -23.68 -3.96 8.49
N ALA A 173 -23.53 -5.28 8.61
CA ALA A 173 -23.28 -6.15 7.47
C ALA A 173 -24.48 -6.15 6.50
N ASN A 174 -24.19 -6.47 5.26
CA ASN A 174 -25.07 -6.68 4.13
C ASN A 174 -25.08 -8.18 3.71
N ALA A 175 -25.73 -8.51 2.59
CA ALA A 175 -25.92 -9.91 2.18
C ALA A 175 -24.65 -10.56 1.62
N ASP A 176 -23.66 -9.77 1.22
CA ASP A 176 -22.42 -10.19 0.60
C ASP A 176 -21.33 -10.54 1.63
N ASP A 177 -21.44 -10.09 2.90
CA ASP A 177 -20.40 -10.29 3.93
C ASP A 177 -20.69 -11.52 4.80
N LEU A 178 -21.97 -11.78 5.10
CA LEU A 178 -22.41 -12.95 5.85
C LEU A 178 -23.24 -13.86 4.97
N ASN A 179 -22.73 -15.06 4.66
CA ASN A 179 -23.54 -16.09 4.00
C ASN A 179 -24.72 -16.49 4.91
N PRO A 180 -25.96 -16.06 4.62
CA PRO A 180 -27.06 -16.27 5.55
C PRO A 180 -27.36 -17.76 5.62
N SER A 181 -27.22 -18.36 6.80
CA SER A 181 -27.50 -19.77 7.03
C SER A 181 -28.77 -19.89 7.87
N SER A 182 -29.73 -20.68 7.41
CA SER A 182 -30.86 -21.10 8.23
C SER A 182 -30.99 -22.61 8.20
N GLY A 183 -31.48 -23.17 9.30
CA GLY A 183 -31.63 -24.61 9.42
C GLY A 183 -32.45 -24.99 10.62
N SER A 184 -32.76 -26.28 10.69
CA SER A 184 -33.47 -26.86 11.82
C SER A 184 -32.97 -28.27 12.08
N GLY A 185 -33.20 -28.73 13.30
CA GLY A 185 -32.84 -30.09 13.69
C GLY A 185 -33.85 -30.66 14.65
N SER A 186 -33.90 -31.99 14.72
CA SER A 186 -34.67 -32.69 15.74
C SER A 186 -34.08 -34.06 16.04
N PHE A 187 -34.33 -34.55 17.25
CA PHE A 187 -34.04 -35.92 17.63
C PHE A 187 -34.96 -36.40 18.75
N TRP A 188 -35.13 -37.72 18.82
CA TRP A 188 -35.78 -38.40 19.92
C TRP A 188 -34.77 -39.20 20.72
N LEU A 189 -34.77 -39.06 22.04
CA LEU A 189 -33.99 -39.88 22.96
C LEU A 189 -34.89 -40.69 23.88
N ASP A 190 -34.80 -42.01 23.80
CA ASP A 190 -35.50 -42.94 24.70
C ASP A 190 -34.52 -43.56 25.72
N SER A 191 -33.84 -42.69 26.48
CA SER A 191 -32.98 -43.08 27.60
C SER A 191 -33.67 -42.76 28.92
N THR A 192 -33.58 -43.67 29.89
CA THR A 192 -34.03 -43.47 31.27
C THR A 192 -32.94 -42.92 32.17
N SER A 193 -31.74 -42.67 31.64
CA SER A 193 -30.62 -42.04 32.34
C SER A 193 -30.17 -40.77 31.59
N PRO A 194 -29.76 -39.70 32.29
CA PRO A 194 -29.34 -38.45 31.65
C PRO A 194 -28.19 -38.67 30.68
N THR A 195 -28.35 -38.17 29.45
CA THR A 195 -27.30 -38.18 28.41
C THR A 195 -27.12 -36.80 27.81
N SER A 196 -25.97 -36.58 27.18
CA SER A 196 -25.72 -35.41 26.34
C SER A 196 -25.78 -35.76 24.85
N ARG A 197 -26.13 -34.78 24.03
CA ARG A 197 -26.03 -34.84 22.56
C ARG A 197 -25.47 -33.53 22.05
N HIS A 198 -24.67 -33.58 20.99
CA HIS A 198 -24.07 -32.39 20.37
C HIS A 198 -24.52 -32.28 18.92
N GLU A 199 -24.78 -31.05 18.51
CA GLU A 199 -25.03 -30.66 17.14
C GLU A 199 -24.21 -29.42 16.81
N SER A 200 -23.93 -29.20 15.52
CA SER A 200 -23.06 -28.11 15.08
C SER A 200 -23.78 -27.17 14.12
N ILE A 201 -23.61 -25.87 14.32
CA ILE A 201 -24.01 -24.80 13.41
C ILE A 201 -22.74 -24.20 12.82
N THR A 202 -22.69 -24.02 11.50
CA THR A 202 -21.55 -23.37 10.83
C THR A 202 -21.98 -21.99 10.33
N ILE A 203 -21.25 -20.97 10.76
CA ILE A 203 -21.39 -19.59 10.27
C ILE A 203 -20.21 -19.33 9.35
N SER A 204 -20.46 -18.76 8.17
CA SER A 204 -19.40 -18.44 7.21
C SER A 204 -19.50 -16.97 6.82
N ALA A 205 -18.39 -16.26 6.91
CA ALA A 205 -18.27 -14.96 6.27
C ALA A 205 -17.91 -15.21 4.79
N ALA A 206 -18.62 -14.54 3.89
CA ALA A 206 -18.19 -14.48 2.52
C ALA A 206 -16.97 -13.55 2.42
N ARG A 207 -16.28 -13.63 1.29
CA ARG A 207 -15.29 -12.64 0.89
C ARG A 207 -15.96 -11.81 -0.17
N ASP A 208 -15.99 -10.50 0.00
CA ASP A 208 -16.58 -9.56 -0.95
C ASP A 208 -15.52 -8.75 -1.73
N ASP A 209 -14.24 -8.97 -1.39
CA ASP A 209 -13.06 -8.34 -1.99
C ASP A 209 -12.99 -6.81 -1.74
N LEU A 210 -13.63 -6.30 -0.68
CA LEU A 210 -13.59 -4.90 -0.26
C LEU A 210 -12.94 -4.75 1.12
N ALA A 211 -12.13 -3.69 1.28
CA ALA A 211 -11.59 -3.34 2.59
C ALA A 211 -12.64 -2.56 3.40
N GLU A 212 -13.12 -3.15 4.48
CA GLU A 212 -14.19 -2.61 5.29
C GLU A 212 -13.86 -2.60 6.80
N GLY A 213 -14.67 -1.87 7.57
CA GLY A 213 -14.59 -1.93 9.03
C GLY A 213 -15.11 -3.25 9.56
N THR A 214 -14.91 -3.55 10.85
CA THR A 214 -15.60 -4.69 11.47
C THR A 214 -17.11 -4.53 11.35
N GLU A 215 -17.73 -5.49 10.68
CA GLU A 215 -19.16 -5.48 10.46
C GLU A 215 -19.89 -6.41 11.42
N THR A 216 -21.21 -6.23 11.52
CA THR A 216 -22.04 -6.93 12.48
C THR A 216 -23.23 -7.61 11.83
N GLY A 217 -23.42 -8.89 12.16
CA GLY A 217 -24.64 -9.67 11.91
C GLY A 217 -25.10 -10.38 13.18
N PHE A 218 -26.12 -11.24 13.07
CA PHE A 218 -26.73 -11.91 14.22
C PHE A 218 -27.09 -13.37 13.91
N LEU A 219 -26.81 -14.27 14.85
CA LEU A 219 -27.32 -15.64 14.88
C LEU A 219 -28.47 -15.72 15.89
N THR A 220 -29.66 -16.10 15.41
CA THR A 220 -30.80 -16.45 16.28
C THR A 220 -30.94 -17.96 16.34
N VAL A 221 -31.06 -18.53 17.55
CA VAL A 221 -31.35 -19.95 17.78
C VAL A 221 -32.61 -20.05 18.65
N THR A 222 -33.60 -20.78 18.17
CA THR A 222 -34.87 -21.02 18.84
C THR A 222 -35.01 -22.49 19.18
N LEU A 223 -35.14 -22.80 20.47
CA LEU A 223 -35.45 -24.11 20.99
C LEU A 223 -36.97 -24.29 21.09
N ASN A 224 -37.42 -25.48 20.75
CA ASN A 224 -38.82 -25.85 20.77
C ASN A 224 -39.04 -27.05 21.71
N SER A 225 -40.29 -27.52 21.84
CA SER A 225 -40.66 -28.70 22.64
C SER A 225 -40.30 -28.63 24.12
N GLY A 226 -40.35 -27.43 24.71
CA GLY A 226 -40.14 -27.21 26.14
C GLY A 226 -38.69 -27.28 26.59
N LEU A 227 -37.74 -27.29 25.65
CA LEU A 227 -36.32 -27.08 25.93
C LEU A 227 -36.04 -25.60 26.19
N THR A 228 -35.12 -25.35 27.10
CA THR A 228 -34.61 -24.01 27.38
C THR A 228 -33.09 -23.99 27.25
N PHE A 229 -32.52 -22.80 27.12
CA PHE A 229 -31.12 -22.55 27.41
C PHE A 229 -30.90 -22.52 28.92
N GLU A 230 -29.64 -22.39 29.36
CA GLU A 230 -29.23 -22.37 30.77
C GLU A 230 -29.83 -21.21 31.59
N ASP A 231 -30.35 -20.19 30.91
CA ASP A 231 -31.03 -19.04 31.50
C ASP A 231 -32.56 -19.21 31.57
N GLY A 232 -33.08 -20.38 31.17
CA GLY A 232 -34.51 -20.67 31.14
C GLY A 232 -35.26 -20.11 29.91
N GLY A 233 -34.58 -19.37 29.03
CA GLY A 233 -35.17 -18.86 27.79
C GLY A 233 -35.25 -19.92 26.69
N THR A 234 -36.19 -19.78 25.75
CA THR A 234 -36.31 -20.67 24.57
C THR A 234 -35.62 -20.11 23.33
N MET A 235 -35.12 -18.88 23.35
CA MET A 235 -34.46 -18.23 22.22
C MET A 235 -33.17 -17.56 22.69
N LYS A 236 -32.13 -17.64 21.88
CA LYS A 236 -30.86 -16.93 22.08
C LYS A 236 -30.44 -16.20 20.81
N VAL A 237 -30.07 -14.94 20.94
CA VAL A 237 -29.50 -14.11 19.85
C VAL A 237 -28.04 -13.82 20.18
N VAL A 238 -27.13 -14.11 19.24
CA VAL A 238 -25.68 -13.93 19.40
C VAL A 238 -25.17 -13.00 18.30
N ARG A 239 -24.37 -12.00 18.66
CA ARG A 239 -23.75 -11.09 17.68
C ARG A 239 -22.65 -11.82 16.92
N ILE A 240 -22.56 -11.59 15.62
CA ILE A 240 -21.46 -12.02 14.75
C ILE A 240 -20.65 -10.77 14.40
N GLU A 241 -19.37 -10.75 14.75
CA GLU A 241 -18.38 -9.76 14.30
C GLU A 241 -17.61 -10.36 13.12
N ILE A 242 -17.70 -9.71 11.97
CA ILE A 242 -17.02 -10.09 10.73
C ILE A 242 -15.80 -9.17 10.60
N PHE A 243 -14.62 -9.78 10.53
CA PHE A 243 -13.37 -9.06 10.37
C PHE A 243 -12.90 -9.19 8.93
N ASP A 244 -12.74 -8.04 8.28
CA ASP A 244 -11.96 -7.92 7.05
C ASP A 244 -10.55 -8.51 7.29
N ASP A 245 -10.02 -9.18 6.28
CA ASP A 245 -8.66 -9.73 6.29
C ASP A 245 -7.62 -8.82 5.61
N ASN A 246 -8.01 -7.58 5.30
CA ASN A 246 -7.24 -6.56 4.61
C ASN A 246 -6.73 -7.05 3.25
N GLN A 247 -7.56 -7.82 2.51
CA GLN A 247 -7.23 -8.29 1.17
C GLN A 247 -8.23 -7.76 0.14
N THR A 248 -7.74 -7.03 -0.85
CA THR A 248 -8.49 -6.72 -2.07
C THR A 248 -8.01 -7.65 -3.17
N ILE A 249 -8.92 -8.45 -3.75
CA ILE A 249 -8.56 -9.45 -4.77
C ILE A 249 -9.31 -9.18 -6.08
N GLY A 250 -8.54 -9.11 -7.18
CA GLY A 250 -9.02 -8.98 -8.54
C GLY A 250 -9.65 -10.25 -9.10
N GLY A 251 -10.34 -10.08 -10.21
CA GLY A 251 -10.81 -11.15 -11.07
C GLY A 251 -9.69 -11.76 -11.92
N PRO A 252 -10.03 -12.47 -13.00
CA PRO A 252 -9.06 -13.01 -13.95
C PRO A 252 -8.84 -12.08 -15.17
N GLY A 253 -9.26 -10.82 -15.08
CA GLY A 253 -9.18 -9.83 -16.15
C GLY A 253 -8.29 -8.65 -15.74
N ASN A 254 -8.30 -7.58 -16.52
CA ASN A 254 -7.54 -6.38 -16.15
C ASN A 254 -8.32 -5.60 -15.08
N ASP A 255 -7.82 -5.62 -13.86
CA ASP A 255 -8.46 -5.05 -12.69
C ASP A 255 -7.77 -3.75 -12.24
N VAL A 256 -8.52 -2.92 -11.52
CA VAL A 256 -8.01 -1.69 -10.89
C VAL A 256 -8.22 -1.81 -9.39
N LEU A 257 -7.14 -2.10 -8.67
CA LEU A 257 -7.15 -2.29 -7.23
C LEU A 257 -6.62 -1.02 -6.55
N ARG A 258 -7.29 -0.58 -5.49
CA ARG A 258 -6.95 0.65 -4.78
C ARG A 258 -6.86 0.36 -3.29
N GLY A 259 -5.67 0.53 -2.71
CA GLY A 259 -5.50 0.46 -1.27
C GLY A 259 -6.17 1.64 -0.57
N THR A 260 -6.56 1.41 0.68
CA THR A 260 -7.06 2.42 1.62
C THR A 260 -5.91 3.00 2.43
N SER A 261 -6.18 3.70 3.53
CA SER A 261 -5.13 4.18 4.44
C SER A 261 -4.52 3.09 5.33
N ALA A 262 -5.10 1.90 5.37
CA ALA A 262 -4.56 0.76 6.09
C ALA A 262 -3.53 0.02 5.22
N ALA A 263 -2.73 -0.85 5.83
CA ALA A 263 -1.85 -1.73 5.07
C ALA A 263 -2.65 -2.94 4.56
N GLU A 264 -2.69 -3.13 3.25
CA GLU A 264 -3.47 -4.16 2.56
C GLU A 264 -2.61 -5.10 1.70
N ILE A 265 -3.18 -6.25 1.37
CA ILE A 265 -2.69 -7.11 0.30
C ILE A 265 -3.59 -6.90 -0.91
N LEU A 266 -3.01 -6.44 -2.02
CA LEU A 266 -3.71 -6.27 -3.29
C LEU A 266 -3.26 -7.39 -4.25
N GLU A 267 -4.18 -8.27 -4.64
CA GLU A 267 -3.89 -9.44 -5.50
C GLU A 267 -4.68 -9.37 -6.81
N GLY A 268 -4.03 -9.14 -7.95
CA GLY A 268 -4.68 -8.95 -9.27
C GLY A 268 -4.97 -10.24 -10.02
N ARG A 269 -4.13 -11.27 -9.83
CA ARG A 269 -4.22 -12.62 -10.43
C ARG A 269 -3.79 -12.69 -11.90
N ARG A 270 -4.73 -12.58 -12.84
CA ARG A 270 -4.46 -12.71 -14.27
C ARG A 270 -5.04 -11.49 -14.93
N GLY A 271 -4.37 -10.97 -15.94
CA GLY A 271 -4.73 -9.70 -16.53
C GLY A 271 -3.55 -8.76 -16.44
N ASN A 272 -3.70 -7.60 -17.07
CA ASN A 272 -2.80 -6.48 -16.84
C ASN A 272 -3.46 -5.58 -15.81
N ASP A 273 -3.03 -5.69 -14.57
CA ASP A 273 -3.66 -5.08 -13.42
C ASP A 273 -3.02 -3.74 -13.06
N THR A 274 -3.82 -2.87 -12.46
CA THR A 274 -3.40 -1.52 -12.06
C THR A 274 -3.67 -1.31 -10.57
N TYR A 275 -2.61 -1.07 -9.82
CA TYR A 275 -2.62 -0.87 -8.38
C TYR A 275 -2.42 0.59 -8.03
N PHE A 276 -3.26 1.14 -7.16
CA PHE A 276 -3.02 2.41 -6.50
C PHE A 276 -2.73 2.12 -5.03
N VAL A 277 -1.46 2.18 -4.66
CA VAL A 277 -0.98 1.75 -3.34
C VAL A 277 -0.80 2.92 -2.40
N THR A 278 -1.09 2.71 -1.12
CA THR A 278 -0.72 3.60 -0.03
C THR A 278 0.41 2.98 0.80
N LEU A 279 0.81 3.69 1.86
CA LEU A 279 1.94 3.27 2.68
C LEU A 279 1.60 2.01 3.48
N GLY A 280 2.32 0.92 3.19
CA GLY A 280 2.17 -0.37 3.88
C GLY A 280 1.53 -1.44 3.02
N ASP A 281 0.94 -1.06 1.88
CA ASP A 281 0.34 -2.02 0.94
C ASP A 281 1.39 -2.91 0.28
N ARG A 282 1.00 -4.17 0.09
CA ARG A 282 1.77 -5.18 -0.62
C ARG A 282 0.98 -5.67 -1.84
N VAL A 283 1.61 -5.61 -3.00
CA VAL A 283 1.06 -6.17 -4.23
C VAL A 283 1.49 -7.63 -4.38
N VAL A 284 0.57 -8.48 -4.80
CA VAL A 284 0.81 -9.91 -5.04
C VAL A 284 0.36 -10.26 -6.45
N GLU A 285 1.31 -10.69 -7.26
CA GLU A 285 1.07 -11.16 -8.63
C GLU A 285 1.44 -12.62 -8.82
N ALA A 286 0.85 -13.23 -9.84
CA ALA A 286 1.19 -14.57 -10.28
C ALA A 286 2.14 -14.55 -11.49
N PRO A 287 3.11 -15.47 -11.58
CA PRO A 287 3.99 -15.54 -12.75
C PRO A 287 3.20 -15.70 -14.06
N GLY A 288 3.41 -14.78 -14.99
CA GLY A 288 2.68 -14.73 -16.27
C GLY A 288 1.22 -14.28 -16.16
N GLY A 289 0.89 -13.53 -15.10
CA GLY A 289 -0.40 -12.89 -14.86
C GLY A 289 -0.74 -11.86 -15.94
N GLY A 290 0.23 -11.05 -16.34
CA GLY A 290 0.11 -10.12 -17.45
C GLY A 290 1.25 -9.13 -17.45
N LYS A 291 0.94 -7.84 -17.62
CA LYS A 291 1.86 -6.72 -17.43
C LYS A 291 1.25 -5.74 -16.45
N ASP A 292 1.77 -5.72 -15.24
CA ASP A 292 1.09 -5.10 -14.12
C ASP A 292 1.73 -3.76 -13.77
N THR A 293 0.92 -2.84 -13.26
CA THR A 293 1.33 -1.44 -13.03
C THR A 293 0.98 -0.97 -11.63
N ILE A 294 2.00 -0.54 -10.89
CA ILE A 294 1.84 0.11 -9.59
C ILE A 294 1.92 1.63 -9.74
N HIS A 295 0.92 2.33 -9.21
CA HIS A 295 0.93 3.77 -8.98
C HIS A 295 1.18 4.04 -7.49
N SER A 296 2.29 4.72 -7.19
CA SER A 296 2.67 5.02 -5.81
C SER A 296 2.95 6.52 -5.64
N ASP A 297 2.41 7.11 -4.57
CA ASP A 297 2.67 8.49 -4.17
C ASP A 297 3.89 8.65 -3.24
N HIS A 298 4.60 7.56 -2.97
CA HIS A 298 5.74 7.48 -2.06
C HIS A 298 6.90 6.69 -2.68
N THR A 299 8.06 6.67 -2.02
CA THR A 299 9.22 5.86 -2.46
C THR A 299 8.88 4.38 -2.36
N ARG A 300 9.12 3.61 -3.42
CA ARG A 300 8.71 2.21 -3.45
C ARG A 300 9.54 1.33 -4.39
N GLY A 301 9.62 0.04 -4.05
CA GLY A 301 10.13 -1.01 -4.91
C GLY A 301 9.00 -1.87 -5.51
N LEU A 302 9.23 -2.51 -6.65
CA LEU A 302 8.32 -3.50 -7.23
C LEU A 302 8.48 -4.85 -6.53
N GLU A 303 7.36 -5.48 -6.18
CA GLU A 303 7.33 -6.89 -5.82
C GLU A 303 7.62 -7.80 -7.02
N ALA A 304 7.83 -9.10 -6.77
CA ALA A 304 8.01 -10.08 -7.84
C ALA A 304 6.81 -10.08 -8.81
N ASP A 305 7.08 -10.43 -10.06
CA ASP A 305 6.06 -10.58 -11.12
C ASP A 305 5.33 -9.27 -11.50
N VAL A 306 5.80 -8.11 -11.05
CA VAL A 306 5.28 -6.79 -11.46
C VAL A 306 6.26 -6.08 -12.37
N GLU A 307 5.81 -5.56 -13.52
CA GLU A 307 6.69 -4.96 -14.53
C GLU A 307 6.78 -3.43 -14.45
N ASN A 308 5.70 -2.72 -14.07
CA ASN A 308 5.65 -1.27 -14.22
C ASN A 308 5.46 -0.53 -12.90
N LEU A 309 6.24 0.53 -12.68
CA LEU A 309 6.08 1.48 -11.58
C LEU A 309 5.83 2.89 -12.15
N THR A 310 4.87 3.61 -11.58
CA THR A 310 4.62 5.02 -11.86
C THR A 310 4.53 5.79 -10.55
N LEU A 311 5.44 6.74 -10.35
CA LEU A 311 5.47 7.63 -9.20
C LEU A 311 4.49 8.80 -9.43
N THR A 312 3.48 8.93 -8.57
CA THR A 312 2.41 9.94 -8.70
C THR A 312 2.48 11.04 -7.64
N GLY A 313 3.37 10.90 -6.65
CA GLY A 313 3.57 11.89 -5.59
C GLY A 313 4.18 13.18 -6.12
N THR A 314 4.25 14.22 -5.29
CA THR A 314 4.88 15.51 -5.64
C THR A 314 6.24 15.74 -4.98
N GLY A 315 6.65 14.85 -4.09
CA GLY A 315 7.96 14.91 -3.43
C GLY A 315 9.07 14.23 -4.23
N ASN A 316 10.30 14.36 -3.74
CA ASN A 316 11.45 13.60 -4.22
C ASN A 316 11.32 12.16 -3.71
N ILE A 317 10.71 11.30 -4.53
CA ILE A 317 10.45 9.90 -4.21
C ILE A 317 11.21 9.01 -5.19
N ASN A 318 11.56 7.79 -4.78
CA ASN A 318 12.43 6.91 -5.55
C ASN A 318 11.67 5.67 -6.03
N GLY A 319 12.12 5.10 -7.14
CA GLY A 319 11.59 3.88 -7.71
C GLY A 319 12.66 2.81 -7.79
N THR A 320 12.34 1.60 -7.34
CA THR A 320 13.20 0.42 -7.50
C THR A 320 12.41 -0.69 -8.21
N GLY A 321 13.01 -1.30 -9.23
CA GLY A 321 12.44 -2.45 -9.92
C GLY A 321 12.81 -3.77 -9.23
N ASN A 322 12.78 -4.84 -10.02
CA ASN A 322 13.05 -6.22 -9.62
C ASN A 322 13.92 -6.90 -10.72
N ASP A 323 13.94 -8.23 -10.78
CA ASP A 323 14.79 -8.95 -11.75
C ASP A 323 14.19 -9.00 -13.18
N LEU A 324 12.99 -8.47 -13.39
CA LEU A 324 12.29 -8.44 -14.68
C LEU A 324 12.71 -7.22 -15.50
N ALA A 325 12.35 -7.19 -16.79
CA ALA A 325 12.43 -5.97 -17.59
C ALA A 325 11.33 -4.99 -17.15
N ASN A 326 11.68 -4.04 -16.30
CA ASN A 326 10.78 -3.08 -15.70
C ASN A 326 10.66 -1.78 -16.50
N ARG A 327 9.51 -1.12 -16.37
CA ARG A 327 9.32 0.27 -16.81
C ARG A 327 9.00 1.14 -15.60
N ILE A 328 9.92 2.02 -15.25
CA ILE A 328 9.77 2.93 -14.11
C ILE A 328 9.57 4.35 -14.64
N ASN A 329 8.47 4.98 -14.25
CA ASN A 329 8.22 6.40 -14.49
C ASN A 329 8.34 7.15 -13.17
N GLY A 330 9.31 8.05 -13.10
CA GLY A 330 9.43 9.07 -12.08
C GLY A 330 8.33 10.13 -12.18
N ASN A 331 8.42 11.10 -11.27
CA ASN A 331 7.50 12.22 -11.16
C ASN A 331 8.17 13.53 -11.58
N ALA A 332 7.77 14.66 -10.99
CA ALA A 332 8.37 15.97 -11.28
C ALA A 332 9.37 16.43 -10.22
N GLY A 333 9.68 15.58 -9.24
CA GLY A 333 10.70 15.81 -8.23
C GLY A 333 11.93 14.96 -8.53
N ASN A 334 13.03 15.26 -7.85
CA ASN A 334 14.30 14.57 -8.06
C ASN A 334 14.20 13.10 -7.60
N ASN A 335 14.21 12.17 -8.54
CA ASN A 335 14.04 10.75 -8.33
C ASN A 335 15.40 10.02 -8.39
N LEU A 336 15.57 9.00 -7.56
CA LEU A 336 16.51 7.91 -7.82
C LEU A 336 15.73 6.73 -8.41
N LEU A 337 16.06 6.37 -9.64
CA LEU A 337 15.44 5.26 -10.38
C LEU A 337 16.46 4.15 -10.57
N ASP A 338 16.15 2.97 -10.02
CA ASP A 338 16.94 1.75 -10.11
C ASP A 338 16.07 0.65 -10.71
N GLY A 339 16.40 0.16 -11.89
CA GLY A 339 15.62 -0.87 -12.59
C GLY A 339 15.72 -2.25 -11.95
N GLY A 340 16.78 -2.51 -11.17
CA GLY A 340 17.18 -3.87 -10.82
C GLY A 340 18.05 -4.49 -11.93
N PHE A 341 18.14 -5.82 -11.97
CA PHE A 341 19.05 -6.53 -12.89
C PHE A 341 18.50 -6.70 -14.32
N GLY A 342 17.26 -6.28 -14.55
CA GLY A 342 16.51 -6.44 -15.79
C GLY A 342 17.12 -5.66 -16.96
N ALA A 343 16.42 -5.68 -18.11
CA ALA A 343 16.71 -4.73 -19.18
C ALA A 343 15.62 -3.67 -19.14
N ASP A 344 15.89 -2.58 -18.44
CA ASP A 344 14.85 -1.72 -17.90
C ASP A 344 14.65 -0.44 -18.71
N THR A 345 13.50 0.20 -18.54
CA THR A 345 13.22 1.52 -19.10
C THR A 345 12.94 2.48 -17.96
N LEU A 346 13.86 3.42 -17.75
CA LEU A 346 13.83 4.41 -16.68
C LEU A 346 13.49 5.78 -17.28
N ASN A 347 12.34 6.34 -16.91
CA ASN A 347 11.89 7.65 -17.35
C ASN A 347 11.81 8.56 -16.12
N GLY A 348 12.71 9.53 -15.97
CA GLY A 348 12.82 10.40 -14.79
C GLY A 348 11.69 11.40 -14.69
N GLY A 349 11.46 12.17 -15.75
CA GLY A 349 10.36 13.12 -15.80
C GLY A 349 10.87 14.54 -15.74
N ALA A 350 10.62 15.24 -14.65
CA ALA A 350 11.24 16.54 -14.39
C ALA A 350 11.90 16.52 -13.01
N GLY A 351 12.83 17.44 -12.76
CA GLY A 351 13.71 17.37 -11.60
C GLY A 351 15.10 16.87 -11.99
N ASP A 352 16.04 16.96 -11.06
CA ASP A 352 17.39 16.44 -11.27
C ASP A 352 17.44 14.97 -10.81
N ASP A 353 17.36 14.06 -11.76
CA ASP A 353 17.17 12.63 -11.54
C ASP A 353 18.49 11.84 -11.54
N ILE A 354 18.49 10.70 -10.82
CA ILE A 354 19.60 9.75 -10.78
C ILE A 354 19.14 8.40 -11.30
N TYR A 355 19.80 7.92 -12.33
CA TYR A 355 19.58 6.62 -12.95
C TYR A 355 20.66 5.63 -12.56
N ILE A 356 20.28 4.45 -12.07
CA ILE A 356 21.19 3.32 -11.91
C ILE A 356 21.09 2.48 -13.18
N VAL A 357 22.23 2.29 -13.84
CA VAL A 357 22.33 1.46 -15.04
C VAL A 357 23.32 0.34 -14.75
N ASP A 358 22.85 -0.89 -14.64
CA ASP A 358 23.69 -2.06 -14.38
C ASP A 358 23.58 -3.14 -15.46
N ASN A 359 22.64 -2.97 -16.39
CA ASN A 359 22.45 -3.83 -17.52
C ASN A 359 22.66 -3.04 -18.82
N VAL A 360 23.35 -3.63 -19.80
CA VAL A 360 23.54 -3.00 -21.13
C VAL A 360 22.23 -2.84 -21.91
N GLY A 361 21.16 -3.51 -21.47
CA GLY A 361 19.81 -3.39 -22.00
C GLY A 361 19.01 -2.22 -21.42
N ASP A 362 19.50 -1.55 -20.37
CA ASP A 362 18.80 -0.44 -19.73
C ASP A 362 18.71 0.77 -20.66
N GLN A 363 17.56 1.44 -20.60
CA GLN A 363 17.23 2.63 -21.37
C GLN A 363 16.84 3.76 -20.43
N VAL A 364 17.64 4.83 -20.45
CA VAL A 364 17.34 6.09 -19.77
C VAL A 364 16.66 7.03 -20.75
N ASN A 365 15.45 7.50 -20.43
CA ASN A 365 14.72 8.45 -21.26
C ASN A 365 14.50 9.75 -20.52
N GLU A 366 15.09 10.83 -21.03
CA GLU A 366 14.93 12.16 -20.47
C GLU A 366 14.19 13.13 -21.38
N GLY A 367 13.39 13.97 -20.73
CA GLY A 367 12.63 15.04 -21.37
C GLY A 367 13.47 16.28 -21.64
N ARG A 368 13.10 17.07 -22.63
CA ARG A 368 13.69 18.41 -22.81
C ARG A 368 13.29 19.28 -21.61
N ASN A 369 14.28 19.83 -20.91
CA ASN A 369 14.12 20.53 -19.62
C ASN A 369 13.69 19.60 -18.46
N GLY A 370 14.14 18.34 -18.46
CA GLY A 370 13.96 17.39 -17.34
C GLY A 370 14.65 17.91 -16.08
N GLY A 371 15.94 18.13 -16.13
CA GLY A 371 16.71 18.78 -15.07
C GLY A 371 18.18 18.83 -15.44
N THR A 372 19.04 18.61 -14.47
CA THR A 372 20.44 18.20 -14.67
C THR A 372 20.62 16.79 -14.12
N ASP A 373 20.65 15.83 -15.03
CA ASP A 373 20.47 14.42 -14.68
C ASP A 373 21.80 13.66 -14.61
N LEU A 374 21.82 12.58 -13.83
CA LEU A 374 23.00 11.75 -13.61
C LEU A 374 22.72 10.26 -13.87
N VAL A 375 23.50 9.68 -14.77
CA VAL A 375 23.60 8.22 -14.89
C VAL A 375 24.78 7.70 -14.08
N ARG A 376 24.51 6.72 -13.21
CA ARG A 376 25.51 5.91 -12.51
C ARG A 376 25.54 4.53 -13.16
N ALA A 377 26.53 4.28 -13.99
CA ALA A 377 26.62 3.05 -14.79
C ALA A 377 27.64 2.06 -14.22
N SER A 378 27.28 0.79 -14.03
CA SER A 378 28.25 -0.27 -13.69
C SER A 378 28.74 -1.05 -14.92
N VAL A 379 28.19 -0.71 -16.09
CA VAL A 379 28.56 -1.19 -17.43
C VAL A 379 29.03 -0.01 -18.30
N SER A 380 29.62 -0.31 -19.47
CA SER A 380 29.89 0.74 -20.46
C SER A 380 28.58 1.39 -20.91
N TYR A 381 28.53 2.72 -20.96
CA TYR A 381 27.29 3.43 -21.22
C TYR A 381 27.49 4.66 -22.10
N ALA A 382 26.54 4.88 -23.00
CA ALA A 382 26.43 6.09 -23.81
C ALA A 382 25.21 6.87 -23.34
N LEU A 383 25.41 8.14 -22.96
CA LEU A 383 24.33 9.00 -22.51
C LEU A 383 23.30 9.17 -23.62
N THR A 384 22.03 9.00 -23.27
CA THR A 384 20.91 9.37 -24.14
C THR A 384 20.75 10.88 -24.18
N ALA A 385 19.98 11.40 -25.13
CA ALA A 385 19.74 12.83 -25.24
C ALA A 385 19.13 13.40 -23.95
N ASN A 386 19.47 14.65 -23.63
CA ASN A 386 19.00 15.39 -22.44
C ASN A 386 19.55 14.89 -21.10
N VAL A 387 20.59 14.06 -21.08
CA VAL A 387 21.31 13.71 -19.85
C VAL A 387 22.68 14.37 -19.84
N GLU A 388 23.03 15.04 -18.74
CA GLU A 388 24.25 15.85 -18.63
C GLU A 388 25.43 15.11 -18.00
N ASN A 389 25.18 14.21 -17.03
CA ASN A 389 26.26 13.62 -16.23
C ASN A 389 26.31 12.10 -16.34
N LEU A 390 27.52 11.56 -16.46
CA LEU A 390 27.82 10.13 -16.36
C LEU A 390 28.87 9.89 -15.27
N THR A 391 28.66 8.87 -14.45
CA THR A 391 29.68 8.34 -13.54
C THR A 391 29.75 6.82 -13.67
N LEU A 392 30.92 6.31 -14.04
CA LEU A 392 31.20 4.89 -14.10
C LEU A 392 31.49 4.38 -12.69
N THR A 393 30.72 3.40 -12.25
CA THR A 393 30.73 2.83 -10.89
C THR A 393 31.17 1.36 -10.87
N GLY A 394 31.24 0.72 -12.04
CA GLY A 394 31.75 -0.63 -12.18
C GLY A 394 33.24 -0.72 -11.84
N THR A 395 33.76 -1.93 -11.71
CA THR A 395 35.20 -2.16 -11.41
C THR A 395 36.00 -2.62 -12.62
N GLY A 396 35.35 -2.90 -13.75
CA GLY A 396 35.99 -3.30 -14.99
C GLY A 396 36.45 -2.11 -15.84
N ASN A 397 37.11 -2.43 -16.96
CA ASN A 397 37.46 -1.48 -18.01
C ASN A 397 36.21 -1.18 -18.85
N ILE A 398 35.37 -0.28 -18.35
CA ILE A 398 34.14 0.16 -18.98
C ILE A 398 34.33 1.54 -19.59
N ASN A 399 33.51 1.90 -20.57
CA ASN A 399 33.65 3.14 -21.33
C ASN A 399 32.48 4.08 -21.09
N GLY A 400 32.73 5.37 -21.21
CA GLY A 400 31.72 6.42 -21.14
C GLY A 400 31.65 7.18 -22.46
N THR A 401 30.44 7.35 -22.98
CA THR A 401 30.19 8.21 -24.14
C THR A 401 29.11 9.23 -23.78
N GLY A 402 29.33 10.50 -24.08
CA GLY A 402 28.36 11.57 -23.90
C GLY A 402 27.42 11.71 -25.12
N ASN A 403 26.84 12.89 -25.26
CA ASN A 403 25.89 13.26 -26.31
C ASN A 403 26.23 14.68 -26.84
N ASP A 404 25.27 15.37 -27.45
CA ASP A 404 25.51 16.70 -28.07
C ASP A 404 25.51 17.87 -27.04
N LEU A 405 25.32 17.59 -25.74
CA LEU A 405 25.30 18.57 -24.65
C LEU A 405 26.68 18.73 -24.02
N ALA A 406 26.83 19.73 -23.15
CA ALA A 406 28.02 19.85 -22.31
C ALA A 406 27.96 18.80 -21.20
N ASN A 407 28.64 17.67 -21.40
CA ASN A 407 28.63 16.52 -20.53
C ASN A 407 29.76 16.53 -19.50
N ARG A 408 29.46 16.01 -18.30
CA ARG A 408 30.49 15.67 -17.31
C ARG A 408 30.56 14.16 -17.14
N ILE A 409 31.68 13.58 -17.55
CA ILE A 409 31.92 12.14 -17.51
C ILE A 409 33.02 11.84 -16.50
N ASN A 410 32.69 11.04 -15.47
CA ASN A 410 33.66 10.50 -14.53
C ASN A 410 33.86 9.01 -14.82
N GLY A 411 35.08 8.62 -15.15
CA GLY A 411 35.52 7.24 -15.22
C GLY A 411 35.68 6.60 -13.84
N ASN A 412 36.20 5.38 -13.83
CA ASN A 412 36.41 4.56 -12.65
C ASN A 412 37.92 4.30 -12.42
N ALA A 413 38.27 3.17 -11.83
CA ALA A 413 39.67 2.80 -11.57
C ALA A 413 40.24 1.82 -12.60
N GLY A 414 39.47 1.48 -13.63
CA GLY A 414 39.90 0.66 -14.76
C GLY A 414 40.16 1.53 -15.97
N ASN A 415 40.82 0.97 -16.98
CA ASN A 415 41.17 1.69 -18.20
C ASN A 415 39.90 2.03 -18.99
N ASN A 416 39.53 3.31 -19.03
CA ASN A 416 38.32 3.82 -19.66
C ASN A 416 38.65 4.48 -21.00
N LEU A 417 37.76 4.30 -21.98
CA LEU A 417 37.61 5.24 -23.08
C LEU A 417 36.49 6.21 -22.74
N LEU A 418 36.82 7.50 -22.65
CA LEU A 418 35.89 8.59 -22.39
C LEU A 418 35.77 9.47 -23.64
N ASP A 419 34.55 9.52 -24.19
CA ASP A 419 34.19 10.35 -25.34
C ASP A 419 33.07 11.31 -24.91
N GLY A 420 33.32 12.62 -24.94
CA GLY A 420 32.35 13.63 -24.53
C GLY A 420 31.17 13.78 -25.48
N GLY A 421 31.34 13.40 -26.74
CA GLY A 421 30.42 13.79 -27.81
C GLY A 421 30.77 15.17 -28.37
N LEU A 422 29.81 15.85 -28.99
CA LEU A 422 30.03 17.12 -29.71
C LEU A 422 30.09 18.36 -28.79
N GLY A 423 29.85 18.16 -27.50
CA GLY A 423 29.63 19.19 -26.49
C GLY A 423 30.85 20.01 -26.14
N VAL A 424 30.75 20.74 -25.02
CA VAL A 424 31.92 21.30 -24.33
C VAL A 424 32.03 20.53 -23.04
N ASP A 425 32.90 19.53 -23.03
CA ASP A 425 32.79 18.45 -22.08
C ASP A 425 33.85 18.50 -20.98
N THR A 426 33.59 17.83 -19.86
CA THR A 426 34.55 17.60 -18.80
C THR A 426 34.73 16.10 -18.61
N LEU A 427 35.91 15.60 -18.97
CA LEU A 427 36.28 14.20 -18.92
C LEU A 427 37.28 13.98 -17.78
N ASN A 428 36.88 13.18 -16.78
CA ASN A 428 37.71 12.82 -15.65
C ASN A 428 37.94 11.30 -15.69
N GLY A 429 39.15 10.83 -15.99
CA GLY A 429 39.49 9.41 -16.18
C GLY A 429 39.43 8.62 -14.89
N GLY A 430 40.17 9.08 -13.88
CA GLY A 430 40.20 8.43 -12.58
C GLY A 430 41.54 7.75 -12.37
N ALA A 431 41.55 6.42 -12.31
CA ALA A 431 42.78 5.65 -12.30
C ALA A 431 42.72 4.58 -13.39
N GLY A 432 43.87 4.05 -13.80
CA GLY A 432 43.98 3.21 -14.99
C GLY A 432 44.59 4.01 -16.14
N ASP A 433 44.93 3.31 -17.23
CA ASP A 433 45.45 3.94 -18.44
C ASP A 433 44.27 4.32 -19.35
N ASP A 434 43.88 5.59 -19.32
CA ASP A 434 42.66 6.10 -19.93
C ASP A 434 42.87 6.69 -21.33
N ILE A 435 41.81 6.68 -22.13
CA ILE A 435 41.77 7.31 -23.45
C ILE A 435 40.67 8.36 -23.49
N TYR A 436 41.06 9.60 -23.75
CA TYR A 436 40.16 10.73 -23.94
C TYR A 436 39.98 11.05 -25.41
N ILE A 437 38.73 11.15 -25.86
CA ILE A 437 38.40 11.71 -27.17
C ILE A 437 38.10 13.19 -26.99
N VAL A 438 38.86 14.04 -27.66
CA VAL A 438 38.68 15.50 -27.65
C VAL A 438 38.36 15.95 -29.07
N ASP A 439 37.15 16.44 -29.28
CA ASP A 439 36.73 16.96 -30.58
C ASP A 439 36.32 18.44 -30.55
N ASN A 440 36.18 19.01 -29.35
CA ASN A 440 35.90 20.40 -29.13
C ASN A 440 37.05 21.08 -28.39
N VAL A 441 37.44 22.27 -28.83
CA VAL A 441 38.49 23.07 -28.17
C VAL A 441 38.12 23.50 -26.75
N GLY A 442 36.83 23.41 -26.39
CA GLY A 442 36.34 23.66 -25.06
C GLY A 442 36.47 22.47 -24.09
N ASP A 443 36.76 21.27 -24.59
CA ASP A 443 36.81 20.06 -23.75
C ASP A 443 37.93 20.13 -22.73
N GLN A 444 37.60 19.71 -21.51
CA GLN A 444 38.50 19.65 -20.38
C GLN A 444 38.81 18.20 -20.01
N VAL A 445 40.09 17.85 -20.07
CA VAL A 445 40.60 16.56 -19.58
C VAL A 445 41.24 16.80 -18.22
N ASN A 446 40.76 16.10 -17.20
CA ASN A 446 41.30 16.21 -15.84
C ASN A 446 41.86 14.87 -15.38
N GLU A 447 43.18 14.84 -15.14
CA GLU A 447 43.88 13.66 -14.64
C GLU A 447 44.48 13.84 -13.24
N GLY A 448 44.48 12.73 -12.50
CA GLY A 448 45.04 12.65 -11.15
C GLY A 448 46.56 12.41 -11.15
N HIS A 449 47.26 12.89 -10.13
CA HIS A 449 48.64 12.47 -9.88
C HIS A 449 48.60 10.99 -9.47
N ASN A 450 48.99 10.08 -10.36
CA ASN A 450 48.80 8.61 -10.30
C ASN A 450 47.51 8.06 -10.97
N GLY A 451 46.98 8.73 -12.00
CA GLY A 451 45.90 8.22 -12.85
C GLY A 451 46.33 6.97 -13.62
N GLY A 452 47.30 7.10 -14.51
CA GLY A 452 47.91 5.98 -15.20
C GLY A 452 48.95 6.48 -16.19
N THR A 453 49.00 5.87 -17.36
CA THR A 453 49.63 6.43 -18.57
C THR A 453 48.54 6.71 -19.60
N ASP A 454 48.18 7.99 -19.71
CA ASP A 454 46.92 8.37 -20.34
C ASP A 454 47.15 8.92 -21.75
N LEU A 455 46.12 8.82 -22.60
CA LEU A 455 46.15 9.23 -24.00
C LEU A 455 44.98 10.16 -24.34
N VAL A 456 45.30 11.34 -24.86
CA VAL A 456 44.34 12.19 -25.57
C VAL A 456 44.41 11.91 -27.06
N ARG A 457 43.25 11.61 -27.67
CA ARG A 457 43.03 11.58 -29.12
C ARG A 457 42.25 12.83 -29.51
N ALA A 458 42.92 13.79 -30.12
CA ALA A 458 42.34 15.09 -30.42
C ALA A 458 42.07 15.28 -31.92
N SER A 459 40.83 15.61 -32.29
CA SER A 459 40.50 16.02 -33.67
C SER A 459 40.69 17.53 -33.92
N VAL A 460 40.98 18.28 -32.86
CA VAL A 460 41.30 19.71 -32.83
C VAL A 460 42.72 19.95 -32.33
N SER A 461 43.22 21.19 -32.46
CA SER A 461 44.45 21.58 -31.79
C SER A 461 44.28 21.46 -30.28
N TYR A 462 45.23 20.84 -29.59
CA TYR A 462 45.10 20.53 -28.18
C TYR A 462 46.40 20.70 -27.41
N ALA A 463 46.29 21.19 -26.17
CA ALA A 463 47.36 21.26 -25.21
C ALA A 463 47.06 20.31 -24.05
N LEU A 464 47.97 19.38 -23.77
CA LEU A 464 47.80 18.43 -22.69
C LEU A 464 47.68 19.15 -21.34
N THR A 465 46.68 18.75 -20.56
CA THR A 465 46.57 19.15 -19.15
C THR A 465 47.60 18.40 -18.32
N ALA A 466 47.79 18.82 -17.05
CA ALA A 466 48.73 18.14 -16.17
C ALA A 466 48.36 16.67 -15.98
N ASN A 467 49.36 15.82 -15.78
CA ASN A 467 49.22 14.38 -15.53
C ASN A 467 48.76 13.54 -16.74
N VAL A 468 48.75 14.09 -17.96
CA VAL A 468 48.53 13.30 -19.19
C VAL A 468 49.85 13.12 -19.94
N GLU A 469 50.17 11.89 -20.35
CA GLU A 469 51.46 11.55 -20.94
C GLU A 469 51.44 11.56 -22.48
N ASN A 470 50.33 11.18 -23.12
CA ASN A 470 50.31 10.97 -24.57
C ASN A 470 49.26 11.84 -25.28
N LEU A 471 49.62 12.36 -26.45
CA LEU A 471 48.73 13.04 -27.39
C LEU A 471 48.82 12.39 -28.77
N THR A 472 47.70 12.16 -29.43
CA THR A 472 47.63 11.80 -30.85
C THR A 472 46.60 12.67 -31.54
N LEU A 473 47.04 13.42 -32.55
CA LEU A 473 46.16 14.23 -33.39
C LEU A 473 45.48 13.33 -34.42
N THR A 474 44.15 13.27 -34.39
CA THR A 474 43.33 12.40 -35.25
C THR A 474 42.52 13.17 -36.29
N GLY A 475 42.49 14.50 -36.21
CA GLY A 475 41.82 15.35 -37.20
C GLY A 475 42.54 15.31 -38.55
N THR A 476 41.94 15.88 -39.58
CA THR A 476 42.55 15.95 -40.93
C THR A 476 43.07 17.35 -41.29
N GLY A 477 42.88 18.33 -40.39
CA GLY A 477 43.34 19.71 -40.59
C GLY A 477 44.77 19.94 -40.12
N ASN A 478 45.27 21.15 -40.36
CA ASN A 478 46.52 21.65 -39.78
C ASN A 478 46.29 22.04 -38.33
N ILE A 479 46.28 21.03 -37.46
CA ILE A 479 46.08 21.18 -36.01
C ILE A 479 47.41 21.05 -35.28
N ASN A 480 47.47 21.56 -34.06
CA ASN A 480 48.72 21.64 -33.29
C ASN A 480 48.62 20.82 -32.01
N GLY A 481 49.75 20.30 -31.55
CA GLY A 481 49.88 19.58 -30.30
C GLY A 481 50.82 20.31 -29.36
N THR A 482 50.41 20.49 -28.11
CA THR A 482 51.27 20.99 -27.04
C THR A 482 51.25 20.01 -25.87
N GLY A 483 52.42 19.65 -25.35
CA GLY A 483 52.58 18.83 -24.16
C GLY A 483 52.50 19.65 -22.87
N ASN A 484 53.01 19.08 -21.78
CA ASN A 484 53.02 19.67 -20.46
C ASN A 484 54.44 19.58 -19.83
N GLY A 485 54.55 19.46 -18.51
CA GLY A 485 55.85 19.36 -17.83
C GLY A 485 56.41 17.93 -17.71
N LEU A 486 55.70 16.93 -18.21
CA LEU A 486 56.06 15.50 -18.17
C LEU A 486 56.81 15.07 -19.42
N ALA A 487 57.35 13.85 -19.45
CA ALA A 487 57.90 13.27 -20.67
C ALA A 487 56.76 12.80 -21.58
N ASN A 488 56.33 13.68 -22.49
CA ASN A 488 55.19 13.47 -23.37
C ASN A 488 55.56 12.73 -24.65
N ARG A 489 54.62 11.93 -25.17
CA ARG A 489 54.67 11.40 -26.53
C ARG A 489 53.54 12.01 -27.36
N ILE A 490 53.92 12.82 -28.35
CA ILE A 490 52.99 13.55 -29.20
C ILE A 490 53.12 13.02 -30.63
N ASN A 491 52.02 12.49 -31.16
CA ASN A 491 51.89 12.10 -32.56
C ASN A 491 51.00 13.11 -33.28
N GLY A 492 51.52 13.76 -34.32
CA GLY A 492 50.77 14.57 -35.24
C GLY A 492 49.92 13.74 -36.22
N ASN A 493 49.33 14.44 -37.19
CA ASN A 493 48.47 13.86 -38.22
C ASN A 493 49.14 13.99 -39.61
N ALA A 494 48.34 14.01 -40.68
CA ALA A 494 48.86 14.17 -42.04
C ALA A 494 48.85 15.63 -42.54
N GLY A 495 48.44 16.57 -41.69
CA GLY A 495 48.46 18.00 -41.97
C GLY A 495 49.69 18.66 -41.34
N ASN A 496 49.94 19.92 -41.70
CA ASN A 496 51.09 20.65 -41.17
C ASN A 496 50.87 20.98 -39.69
N ASN A 497 51.59 20.32 -38.80
CA ASN A 497 51.44 20.45 -37.36
C ASN A 497 52.55 21.31 -36.75
N LEU A 498 52.20 22.14 -35.76
CA LEU A 498 53.15 22.63 -34.78
C LEU A 498 53.09 21.73 -33.54
N LEU A 499 54.19 21.03 -33.24
CA LEU A 499 54.34 20.15 -32.10
C LEU A 499 55.31 20.77 -31.10
N ASP A 500 54.83 21.04 -29.89
CA ASP A 500 55.60 21.56 -28.76
C ASP A 500 55.51 20.58 -27.60
N GLY A 501 56.61 19.98 -27.17
CA GLY A 501 56.63 19.01 -26.07
C GLY A 501 56.35 19.63 -24.70
N GLY A 502 56.58 20.94 -24.54
CA GLY A 502 56.71 21.56 -23.23
C GLY A 502 58.08 21.26 -22.61
N PHE A 503 58.19 21.39 -21.28
CA PHE A 503 59.49 21.34 -20.59
C PHE A 503 60.09 19.93 -20.43
N GLY A 504 59.34 18.90 -20.83
CA GLY A 504 59.61 17.48 -20.63
C GLY A 504 60.82 16.95 -21.40
N ALA A 505 61.05 15.64 -21.35
CA ALA A 505 61.96 14.98 -22.30
C ALA A 505 61.10 14.20 -23.28
N ASP A 506 60.74 14.86 -24.37
CA ASP A 506 59.56 14.48 -25.14
C ASP A 506 59.89 13.67 -26.39
N THR A 507 58.90 12.95 -26.93
CA THR A 507 58.96 12.30 -28.24
C THR A 507 57.91 12.92 -29.15
N LEU A 508 58.36 13.67 -30.16
CA LEU A 508 57.51 14.38 -31.11
C LEU A 508 57.58 13.68 -32.46
N ASN A 509 56.46 13.12 -32.90
CA ASN A 509 56.31 12.49 -34.21
C ASN A 509 55.36 13.33 -35.07
N GLY A 510 55.84 14.02 -36.10
CA GLY A 510 55.02 14.91 -36.94
C GLY A 510 53.98 14.16 -37.77
N GLY A 511 54.43 13.09 -38.45
CA GLY A 511 53.57 12.35 -39.36
C GLY A 511 53.89 12.75 -40.79
N ALA A 512 52.89 13.22 -41.53
CA ALA A 512 53.09 13.74 -42.89
C ALA A 512 52.69 15.22 -42.93
N GLY A 513 53.13 15.95 -43.95
CA GLY A 513 52.93 17.41 -44.01
C GLY A 513 54.19 18.15 -43.57
N ASP A 514 54.23 19.47 -43.77
CA ASP A 514 55.39 20.29 -43.40
C ASP A 514 55.27 20.71 -41.93
N ASP A 515 55.99 20.02 -41.04
CA ASP A 515 55.82 20.14 -39.59
C ASP A 515 56.81 21.10 -38.92
N ILE A 516 56.42 21.66 -37.78
CA ILE A 516 57.26 22.48 -36.92
C ILE A 516 57.39 21.85 -35.55
N TYR A 517 58.61 21.49 -35.16
CA TYR A 517 58.92 20.95 -33.84
C TYR A 517 59.56 22.02 -32.96
N ILE A 518 58.99 22.28 -31.78
CA ILE A 518 59.63 23.09 -30.73
C ILE A 518 60.44 22.14 -29.85
N VAL A 519 61.75 22.40 -29.75
CA VAL A 519 62.68 21.61 -28.94
C VAL A 519 63.29 22.54 -27.89
N ASP A 520 62.89 22.38 -26.64
CA ASP A 520 63.38 23.22 -25.55
C ASP A 520 64.07 22.44 -24.43
N ASN A 521 64.06 21.10 -24.52
CA ASN A 521 64.79 20.21 -23.65
C ASN A 521 65.80 19.37 -24.44
N VAL A 522 66.98 19.15 -23.86
CA VAL A 522 68.04 18.33 -24.49
C VAL A 522 67.66 16.85 -24.60
N GLY A 523 66.64 16.42 -23.86
CA GLY A 523 66.07 15.08 -23.89
C GLY A 523 65.04 14.84 -24.99
N ASP A 524 64.58 15.89 -25.66
CA ASP A 524 63.57 15.79 -26.71
C ASP A 524 64.07 14.95 -27.88
N ARG A 525 63.13 14.25 -28.53
CA ARG A 525 63.37 13.41 -29.70
C ARG A 525 62.33 13.73 -30.76
N VAL A 526 62.80 14.25 -31.88
CA VAL A 526 62.00 14.43 -33.09
C VAL A 526 62.12 13.17 -33.95
N ASN A 527 61.00 12.58 -34.33
CA ASN A 527 60.95 11.44 -35.25
C ASN A 527 59.89 11.66 -36.32
N ASP A 528 60.37 12.03 -37.50
CA ASP A 528 59.56 12.56 -38.59
C ASP A 528 59.03 11.49 -39.56
N GLY A 529 59.34 10.22 -39.33
CA GLY A 529 58.69 9.13 -40.06
C GLY A 529 58.81 9.18 -41.60
N HIS A 530 59.75 9.90 -42.23
CA HIS A 530 60.07 9.84 -43.67
C HIS A 530 58.93 10.02 -44.71
N ASP A 531 57.71 10.41 -44.31
CA ASP A 531 56.50 10.22 -45.13
C ASP A 531 55.99 11.47 -45.87
N GLY A 532 56.80 12.54 -46.01
CA GLY A 532 56.72 13.41 -47.21
C GLY A 532 56.63 14.93 -47.05
N GLY A 533 56.97 15.49 -45.89
CA GLY A 533 57.04 16.94 -45.63
C GLY A 533 58.43 17.58 -45.76
N THR A 534 58.47 18.91 -45.68
CA THR A 534 59.67 19.70 -45.33
C THR A 534 59.54 20.28 -43.94
N ASP A 535 60.27 19.69 -43.00
CA ASP A 535 60.06 19.95 -41.58
C ASP A 535 61.08 20.91 -40.97
N LEU A 536 60.67 21.61 -39.91
CA LEU A 536 61.44 22.62 -39.23
C LEU A 536 61.57 22.31 -37.73
N VAL A 537 62.78 22.06 -37.27
CA VAL A 537 63.09 22.03 -35.82
C VAL A 537 63.51 23.41 -35.34
N ARG A 538 62.77 23.98 -34.39
CA ARG A 538 63.07 25.22 -33.67
C ARG A 538 63.60 24.89 -32.29
N ALA A 539 64.92 24.75 -32.18
CA ALA A 539 65.58 24.45 -30.92
C ALA A 539 65.96 25.71 -30.13
N SER A 540 65.61 25.75 -28.85
CA SER A 540 66.16 26.73 -27.88
C SER A 540 67.36 26.17 -27.08
N VAL A 541 67.63 24.87 -27.24
CA VAL A 541 68.77 24.13 -26.70
C VAL A 541 69.72 23.66 -27.80
N SER A 542 70.88 23.14 -27.40
CA SER A 542 71.75 22.43 -28.34
C SER A 542 71.08 21.12 -28.76
N TYR A 543 70.73 20.99 -30.04
CA TYR A 543 70.06 19.82 -30.59
C TYR A 543 70.78 19.33 -31.86
N ALA A 544 70.79 18.02 -32.07
CA ALA A 544 71.35 17.39 -33.25
C ALA A 544 70.21 16.70 -34.03
N LEU A 545 70.12 17.00 -35.32
CA LEU A 545 69.18 16.37 -36.26
C LEU A 545 69.65 14.97 -36.66
#